data_AF-A0A7W7IUV2-F1
#
_entry.id   AF-A0A7W7IUV2-F1
#
_cell.length_a   1.000
_cell.length_b   1.000
_cell.length_c   1.000
_cell.angle_alpha   90.00
_cell.angle_beta   90.00
_cell.angle_gamma   90.00
#
_symmetry.space_group_name_H-M   'P 1'
#
loop_
_entity.id
_entity.type
_entity.pdbx_description
1 polymer ?
#
loop_
_entity_poly.entity_id
_entity_poly.type
_entity_poly.pdbx_seq_one_letter_code
_entity_poly.pdbx_strand_id
1 'polypeptide(L)'
;MAIIRKNPLFEIYFTDGHLVINNTDYKKDNRAIDIENIQSLELIKNSSFLNKFIEVTFGLNFPAKSYELRINMENGFRDIILTDCDIDKVELLIYDINQIIIKKSDFQ
;
A
#
# COMPACT_ATOMS: atom_id res chain seq x y z
N MET A 1 27.73 13.59 16.25
CA MET A 1 26.42 13.68 15.57
C MET A 1 26.30 12.46 14.67
N ALA A 2 25.50 11.47 15.07
CA ALA A 2 25.33 10.24 14.30
C ALA A 2 23.84 10.08 14.00
N ILE A 3 23.48 10.29 12.74
CA ILE A 3 22.14 10.01 12.24
C ILE A 3 22.19 8.59 11.69
N ILE A 4 21.61 7.64 12.42
CA ILE A 4 21.34 6.29 11.91
C ILE A 4 19.94 6.36 11.26
N ARG A 5 19.89 6.61 9.96
CA ARG A 5 18.63 6.49 9.19
C ARG A 5 18.31 5.01 9.04
N LYS A 6 17.17 4.58 9.59
CA LYS A 6 16.49 3.38 9.10
C LYS A 6 15.56 3.87 7.99
N ASN A 7 15.89 3.53 6.74
CA ASN A 7 15.06 3.77 5.55
C ASN A 7 13.58 3.44 5.84
N PRO A 8 12.60 4.28 5.45
CA PRO A 8 11.35 3.72 5.03
C PRO A 8 11.54 3.21 3.60
N LEU A 9 11.57 1.89 3.43
CA LEU A 9 11.56 1.25 2.11
C LEU A 9 10.20 1.47 1.41
N PHE A 10 9.16 1.80 2.18
CA PHE A 10 7.83 2.13 1.72
C PHE A 10 7.16 3.17 2.63
N GLU A 11 6.54 4.19 2.06
CA GLU A 11 5.68 5.17 2.74
C GLU A 11 4.34 5.28 2.00
N ILE A 12 3.26 5.30 2.77
CA ILE A 12 1.92 5.62 2.27
C ILE A 12 1.25 6.57 3.24
N TYR A 13 0.69 7.65 2.71
CA TYR A 13 0.01 8.66 3.51
C TYR A 13 -0.99 9.45 2.68
N PHE A 14 -1.94 10.08 3.35
CA PHE A 14 -2.92 10.97 2.75
C PHE A 14 -2.59 12.42 3.07
N THR A 15 -2.47 13.27 2.05
CA THR A 15 -2.26 14.72 2.22
C THR A 15 -2.94 15.50 1.10
N ASP A 16 -3.54 16.64 1.45
CA ASP A 16 -4.11 17.59 0.47
C ASP A 16 -5.06 16.97 -0.56
N GLY A 17 -5.84 15.95 -0.18
CA GLY A 17 -6.74 15.25 -1.11
C GLY A 17 -6.07 14.21 -2.00
N HIS A 18 -4.80 13.89 -1.75
CA HIS A 18 -4.02 12.92 -2.52
C HIS A 18 -3.57 11.77 -1.63
N LEU A 19 -3.69 10.54 -2.16
CA LEU A 19 -3.00 9.38 -1.64
C LEU A 19 -1.59 9.35 -2.21
N VAL A 20 -0.59 9.54 -1.37
CA VAL A 20 0.82 9.52 -1.76
C VAL A 20 1.43 8.18 -1.39
N ILE A 21 2.12 7.59 -2.36
CA ILE A 21 2.81 6.31 -2.23
C ILE A 21 4.25 6.52 -2.66
N ASN A 22 5.16 6.11 -1.80
CA ASN A 22 6.60 6.21 -2.02
C ASN A 22 7.24 4.86 -1.68
N ASN A 23 7.61 4.10 -2.70
CA ASN A 23 8.26 2.81 -2.57
C ASN A 23 9.69 2.91 -3.11
N THR A 24 10.68 2.75 -2.23
CA THR A 24 12.09 2.80 -2.61
C THR A 24 12.49 1.56 -3.44
N ASP A 25 11.88 0.40 -3.14
CA ASP A 25 12.17 -0.88 -3.81
C ASP A 25 11.52 -0.94 -5.20
N TYR A 26 10.35 -0.31 -5.37
CA TYR A 26 9.56 -0.34 -6.60
C TYR A 26 9.16 1.05 -7.06
N LYS A 27 10.13 1.81 -7.62
CA LYS A 27 9.91 3.20 -8.11
C LYS A 27 8.70 3.39 -9.05
N LYS A 28 8.29 2.35 -9.78
CA LYS A 28 7.10 2.36 -10.65
C LYS A 28 5.78 2.57 -9.87
N ASP A 29 5.80 2.26 -8.58
CA ASP A 29 4.64 2.35 -7.70
C ASP A 29 4.53 3.76 -7.09
N ASN A 30 5.60 4.56 -7.15
CA ASN A 30 5.64 5.92 -6.59
C ASN A 30 4.73 6.84 -7.37
N ARG A 31 3.76 7.44 -6.67
CA ARG A 31 2.78 8.35 -7.25
C ARG A 31 1.99 9.06 -6.16
N ALA A 32 1.43 10.21 -6.54
CA ALA A 32 0.28 10.78 -5.88
C ALA A 32 -0.96 10.43 -6.73
N ILE A 33 -2.04 9.99 -6.09
CA ILE A 33 -3.33 9.73 -6.73
C ILE A 33 -4.36 10.62 -6.07
N ASP A 34 -5.06 11.43 -6.86
CA ASP A 34 -6.16 12.26 -6.37
C ASP A 34 -7.26 11.36 -5.83
N ILE A 35 -7.78 11.69 -4.64
CA ILE A 35 -8.86 10.94 -4.00
C ILE A 35 -10.11 10.85 -4.87
N GLU A 36 -10.31 11.83 -5.75
CA GLU A 36 -11.44 11.88 -6.68
C GLU A 36 -11.41 10.74 -7.70
N ASN A 37 -10.22 10.20 -7.99
CA ASN A 37 -10.03 9.10 -8.92
C ASN A 37 -10.11 7.72 -8.23
N ILE A 38 -10.25 7.69 -6.89
CA ILE A 38 -10.27 6.48 -6.08
C ILE A 38 -11.71 6.15 -5.70
N GLN A 39 -12.17 4.97 -6.06
CA GLN A 39 -13.46 4.42 -5.67
C GLN A 39 -13.41 3.72 -4.32
N SER A 40 -12.35 2.96 -4.07
CA SER A 40 -12.10 2.31 -2.78
C SER A 40 -10.66 1.84 -2.66
N LEU A 41 -10.24 1.65 -1.42
CA LEU A 41 -8.99 0.99 -1.07
C LEU A 41 -9.26 -0.34 -0.37
N GLU A 42 -8.48 -1.36 -0.70
CA GLU A 42 -8.58 -2.69 -0.11
C GLU A 42 -7.20 -3.21 0.29
N LEU A 43 -7.13 -3.87 1.46
CA LEU A 43 -5.95 -4.61 1.86
C LEU A 43 -6.13 -6.09 1.48
N ILE A 44 -5.33 -6.55 0.54
CA ILE A 44 -5.32 -7.94 0.10
C ILE A 44 -4.20 -8.67 0.82
N LYS A 45 -4.59 -9.71 1.56
CA LYS A 45 -3.66 -10.61 2.22
C LYS A 45 -3.37 -11.81 1.32
N ASN A 46 -2.28 -11.76 0.56
CA ASN A 46 -1.87 -12.88 -0.27
C ASN A 46 -1.18 -13.95 0.58
N SER A 47 -1.91 -15.04 0.85
CA SER A 47 -1.35 -16.28 1.40
C SER A 47 -1.00 -17.24 0.25
N SER A 48 -0.19 -16.79 -0.71
CA SER A 48 0.03 -17.57 -1.94
C SER A 48 1.30 -18.43 -1.85
N PHE A 49 1.15 -19.71 -2.19
CA PHE A 49 2.18 -20.75 -2.23
C PHE A 49 3.44 -20.38 -3.04
N LEU A 50 3.39 -19.35 -3.89
CA LEU A 50 4.55 -18.80 -4.61
C LEU A 50 5.62 -18.23 -3.67
N ASN A 51 5.22 -17.71 -2.51
CA ASN A 51 6.14 -17.22 -1.48
C ASN A 51 7.03 -18.36 -0.92
N LYS A 52 6.54 -19.61 -0.98
CA LYS A 52 7.28 -20.82 -0.61
C LYS A 52 8.38 -21.19 -1.62
N PHE A 53 8.23 -20.81 -2.89
CA PHE A 53 9.23 -21.09 -3.93
C PHE A 53 10.43 -20.14 -3.88
N ILE A 54 10.22 -18.87 -3.49
CA ILE A 54 11.30 -17.89 -3.30
C ILE A 54 12.16 -18.27 -2.08
N GLU A 55 11.50 -18.74 -1.01
CA GLU A 55 12.14 -19.26 0.21
C GLU A 55 13.12 -20.42 -0.09
N VAL A 56 12.75 -21.32 -1.01
CA VAL A 56 13.56 -22.50 -1.39
C VAL A 56 14.69 -22.18 -2.37
N THR A 57 14.50 -21.22 -3.28
CA THR A 57 15.48 -20.93 -4.34
C THR A 57 16.58 -19.94 -3.94
N PHE A 58 16.34 -19.05 -2.98
CA PHE A 58 17.29 -17.99 -2.61
C PHE A 58 17.82 -18.05 -1.16
N GLY A 59 17.42 -19.03 -0.35
CA GLY A 59 17.96 -19.22 1.01
C GLY A 59 17.71 -18.05 1.97
N LEU A 60 16.76 -17.18 1.63
CA LEU A 60 16.38 -16.02 2.44
C LEU A 60 15.20 -16.42 3.34
N ASN A 61 15.45 -16.54 4.65
CA ASN A 61 14.43 -16.70 5.68
C ASN A 61 13.61 -15.39 5.83
N PHE A 62 12.71 -15.11 4.90
CA PHE A 62 11.69 -14.07 5.09
C PHE A 62 10.33 -14.72 5.31
N PRO A 63 9.61 -14.39 6.40
CA PRO A 63 8.26 -14.86 6.62
C PRO A 63 7.33 -14.15 5.64
N ALA A 64 7.20 -14.69 4.42
CA ALA A 64 6.55 -14.00 3.31
C ALA A 64 5.02 -14.10 3.37
N LYS A 65 4.42 -13.42 4.35
CA LYS A 65 3.06 -12.87 4.20
C LYS A 65 3.23 -11.57 3.43
N SER A 66 2.92 -11.57 2.14
CA SER A 66 2.90 -10.35 1.34
C SER A 66 1.52 -9.73 1.43
N TYR A 67 1.46 -8.49 1.90
CA TYR A 67 0.27 -7.67 1.84
C TYR A 67 0.31 -6.81 0.60
N GLU A 68 -0.84 -6.65 -0.05
CA GLU A 68 -0.99 -5.80 -1.22
C GLU A 68 -2.08 -4.77 -0.94
N LEU A 69 -1.82 -3.52 -1.28
CA LEU A 69 -2.84 -2.49 -1.34
C LEU A 69 -3.43 -2.49 -2.75
N ARG A 70 -4.74 -2.74 -2.83
CA ARG A 70 -5.50 -2.53 -4.06
C ARG A 70 -6.18 -1.18 -4.02
N ILE A 71 -5.94 -0.40 -5.05
CA ILE A 71 -6.57 0.90 -5.31
C ILE A 71 -7.55 0.69 -6.45
N ASN A 72 -8.84 0.70 -6.15
CA ASN A 72 -9.89 0.65 -7.14
C ASN A 72 -10.16 2.06 -7.68
N MET A 73 -10.16 2.21 -9.00
CA MET A 73 -10.40 3.45 -9.74
C MET A 73 -11.47 3.18 -10.81
N GLU A 74 -12.03 4.22 -11.40
CA GLU A 74 -13.09 4.06 -12.42
C GLU A 74 -12.68 3.18 -13.61
N ASN A 75 -11.41 3.26 -14.02
CA ASN A 75 -10.89 2.57 -15.19
C ASN A 75 -10.17 1.24 -14.86
N GLY A 76 -10.35 0.71 -13.65
CA GLY A 76 -9.76 -0.55 -13.20
C GLY A 76 -9.10 -0.44 -11.84
N PHE A 77 -8.20 -1.38 -11.53
CA PHE A 77 -7.53 -1.42 -10.22
C PHE A 77 -6.02 -1.41 -10.39
N ARG A 78 -5.35 -1.03 -9.30
CA ARG A 78 -3.89 -1.11 -9.19
C ARG A 78 -3.52 -1.79 -7.88
N ASP A 79 -2.68 -2.80 -7.98
CA ASP A 79 -2.13 -3.51 -6.82
C ASP A 79 -0.70 -3.03 -6.55
N ILE A 80 -0.42 -2.74 -5.29
CA ILE A 80 0.87 -2.27 -4.81
C ILE A 80 1.31 -3.18 -3.69
N ILE A 81 2.50 -3.76 -3.83
CA ILE A 81 3.07 -4.64 -2.80
C ILE A 81 3.54 -3.77 -1.64
N LEU A 82 3.08 -4.12 -0.44
CA LEU A 82 3.48 -3.47 0.80
C LEU A 82 4.72 -4.19 1.35
N THR A 83 5.88 -3.59 1.19
CA THR A 83 7.15 -4.08 1.75
C THR A 83 7.47 -3.35 3.05
N ASP A 84 7.89 -4.08 4.09
CA ASP A 84 8.37 -3.52 5.37
C ASP A 84 7.41 -2.49 6.02
N CYS A 85 6.10 -2.74 5.94
CA CYS A 85 5.04 -1.86 6.46
C CYS A 85 4.47 -2.34 7.79
N ASP A 86 4.06 -1.38 8.63
CA ASP A 86 3.19 -1.63 9.78
C ASP A 86 1.75 -1.81 9.30
N ILE A 87 1.30 -3.06 9.18
CA ILE A 87 0.02 -3.40 8.56
C ILE A 87 -1.18 -2.84 9.34
N ASP A 88 -1.12 -2.81 10.66
CA ASP A 88 -2.22 -2.28 11.48
C ASP A 88 -2.44 -0.79 11.17
N LYS A 89 -1.37 -0.03 10.94
CA LYS A 89 -1.46 1.38 10.51
C LYS A 89 -1.97 1.51 9.08
N VAL A 90 -1.62 0.59 8.19
CA VAL A 90 -2.14 0.59 6.82
C VAL A 90 -3.64 0.32 6.82
N GLU A 91 -4.13 -0.62 7.62
CA GLU A 91 -5.57 -0.90 7.76
C GLU A 91 -6.34 0.33 8.26
N LEU A 92 -5.81 1.05 9.26
CA LEU A 92 -6.40 2.30 9.75
C LEU A 92 -6.44 3.38 8.66
N LEU A 93 -5.34 3.54 7.91
CA LEU A 93 -5.29 4.51 6.81
C LEU A 93 -6.30 4.18 5.71
N ILE A 94 -6.42 2.91 5.33
CA ILE A 94 -7.40 2.44 4.34
C ILE A 94 -8.82 2.74 4.82
N TYR A 95 -9.11 2.46 6.09
CA TYR A 95 -10.40 2.76 6.69
C TYR A 95 -10.72 4.25 6.62
N ASP A 96 -9.80 5.12 7.05
CA ASP A 96 -10.00 6.57 7.04
C ASP A 96 -10.23 7.12 5.63
N ILE A 97 -9.45 6.66 4.64
CA ILE A 97 -9.60 7.07 3.25
C ILE A 97 -10.95 6.62 2.69
N ASN A 98 -11.37 5.37 2.94
CA ASN A 98 -12.67 4.88 2.50
C ASN A 98 -13.82 5.68 3.14
N GLN A 99 -13.69 6.08 4.41
CA GLN A 99 -14.68 6.98 5.05
C GLN A 99 -14.73 8.35 4.37
N ILE A 100 -13.60 8.91 3.94
CA ILE A 100 -13.55 10.17 3.18
C ILE A 100 -14.26 10.01 1.83
N ILE A 101 -14.02 8.91 1.12
CA ILE A 101 -14.64 8.62 -0.17
C ILE A 101 -16.16 8.50 -0.03
N ILE A 102 -16.65 7.70 0.94
CA ILE A 102 -18.08 7.51 1.19
C ILE A 102 -18.77 8.84 1.50
N LYS A 103 -18.20 9.63 2.43
CA LYS A 103 -18.77 10.93 2.77
C LYS A 103 -18.88 11.84 1.55
N LYS A 104 -17.88 11.84 0.67
CA LYS A 104 -17.92 12.62 -0.58
C LYS A 104 -19.07 12.18 -1.48
N SER A 105 -19.32 10.88 -1.61
CA SER A 105 -20.43 10.33 -2.39
C SER A 105 -21.81 10.71 -1.84
N ASP A 106 -21.94 10.86 -0.52
CA ASP A 106 -23.21 11.26 0.12
C ASP A 106 -23.54 12.76 -0.06
N PHE A 107 -22.59 13.59 -0.48
CA PHE A 107 -22.76 15.03 -0.68
C PHE A 107 -22.87 15.46 -2.17
N GLN A 108 -22.91 14.52 -3.11
CA GLN A 108 -23.18 14.76 -4.54
C GLN A 108 -24.64 14.45 -4.89
#